data_AF-A0A2E0J848-F1
#
_entry.id   AF-A0A2E0J848-F1
#
_cell.length_a   1.000
_cell.length_b   1.000
_cell.length_c   1.000
_cell.angle_alpha   90.00
_cell.angle_beta   90.00
_cell.angle_gamma   90.00
#
_symmetry.space_group_name_H-M   'P 1'
#
loop_
_entity.id
_entity.type
_entity.pdbx_description
1 polymer ?
#
loop_
_entity_poly.entity_id
_entity_poly.type
_entity_poly.pdbx_seq_one_letter_code
_entity_poly.pdbx_strand_id
1 'polypeptide(L)'
;MIPPVGSIAPSTLTQATGLQPARQAPTSETGEAFSAMLGQAAANTVAKLNHAEGVSIKALQGDAETREVVDAVMSAEQALQAAIAVRDKLVTAYLDISRMAI
;
A
#
# COMPACT_ATOMS: atom_id res chain seq x y z
N MET A 1 -42.70 -12.90 -22.30
CA MET A 1 -42.17 -13.16 -23.66
C MET A 1 -41.01 -12.20 -23.88
N ILE A 2 -39.84 -12.77 -24.17
CA ILE A 2 -38.48 -12.17 -24.21
C ILE A 2 -38.31 -11.27 -25.46
N PRO A 3 -37.68 -10.07 -25.40
CA PRO A 3 -37.15 -9.41 -26.60
C PRO A 3 -35.84 -10.09 -27.06
N PRO A 4 -35.62 -10.26 -28.38
CA PRO A 4 -34.53 -11.06 -28.91
C PRO A 4 -33.17 -10.35 -28.88
N VAL A 5 -32.15 -11.19 -28.84
CA VAL A 5 -30.70 -10.94 -28.92
C VAL A 5 -30.25 -10.37 -30.27
N GLY A 6 -29.20 -9.53 -30.22
CA GLY A 6 -28.14 -9.50 -31.22
C GLY A 6 -28.35 -8.66 -32.49
N SER A 7 -27.82 -7.44 -32.50
CA SER A 7 -27.35 -6.78 -33.73
C SER A 7 -25.86 -6.48 -33.57
N ILE A 8 -25.04 -7.41 -34.08
CA ILE A 8 -23.61 -7.27 -34.27
C ILE A 8 -23.31 -6.70 -35.67
N ALA A 9 -22.49 -5.63 -35.67
CA ALA A 9 -21.61 -5.13 -36.75
C ALA A 9 -22.26 -4.43 -37.97
N PRO A 10 -21.51 -3.66 -38.82
CA PRO A 10 -20.05 -3.40 -38.83
C PRO A 10 -19.62 -1.91 -39.07
N SER A 11 -18.36 -1.62 -38.73
CA SER A 11 -17.42 -0.67 -39.40
C SER A 11 -17.79 0.81 -39.62
N THR A 12 -17.23 1.69 -38.78
CA THR A 12 -16.69 2.98 -39.25
C THR A 12 -15.17 2.97 -39.13
N LEU A 13 -14.54 2.42 -40.16
CA LEU A 13 -13.13 2.67 -40.47
C LEU A 13 -13.02 4.15 -40.87
N THR A 14 -12.69 5.02 -39.92
CA THR A 14 -12.15 6.34 -40.21
C THR A 14 -10.80 6.44 -39.54
N GLN A 15 -9.83 5.87 -40.25
CA GLN A 15 -8.43 6.21 -40.12
C GLN A 15 -8.27 7.63 -40.68
N ALA A 16 -8.25 8.63 -39.80
CA ALA A 16 -7.73 9.95 -40.09
C ALA A 16 -6.58 10.20 -39.12
N THR A 17 -5.37 9.99 -39.66
CA THR A 17 -4.08 10.40 -39.12
C THR A 17 -4.12 11.87 -38.66
N GLY A 18 -3.99 12.09 -37.35
CA GLY A 18 -3.89 13.42 -36.77
C GLY A 18 -3.71 13.37 -35.25
N LEU A 19 -2.44 13.40 -34.82
CA LEU A 19 -1.91 13.94 -33.55
C LEU A 19 -2.90 14.11 -32.38
N GLN A 20 -2.79 13.20 -31.39
CA GLN A 20 -2.88 13.38 -29.92
C GLN A 20 -3.81 14.49 -29.33
N PRO A 21 -4.55 14.17 -28.25
CA PRO A 21 -3.89 13.95 -26.97
C PRO A 21 -4.05 12.52 -26.48
N ALA A 22 -2.97 11.98 -25.93
CA ALA A 22 -3.02 10.81 -25.09
C ALA A 22 -4.05 11.09 -24.00
N ARG A 23 -5.09 10.25 -23.95
CA ARG A 23 -5.96 10.17 -22.79
C ARG A 23 -5.04 9.87 -21.62
N GLN A 24 -4.77 10.88 -20.81
CA GLN A 24 -4.04 10.75 -19.56
C GLN A 24 -4.75 9.63 -18.80
N ALA A 25 -3.98 8.60 -18.45
CA ALA A 25 -4.43 7.58 -17.52
C ALA A 25 -4.98 8.26 -16.25
N PRO A 26 -5.91 7.64 -15.51
CA PRO A 26 -6.43 8.16 -14.25
C PRO A 26 -5.38 8.04 -13.12
N THR A 27 -4.15 8.46 -13.38
CA THR A 27 -3.05 8.47 -12.42
C THR A 27 -3.28 9.53 -11.35
N SER A 28 -4.05 10.60 -11.63
CA SER A 28 -4.43 11.62 -10.65
C SER A 28 -5.44 11.09 -9.61
N GLU A 29 -6.54 10.46 -10.03
CA GLU A 29 -7.54 9.88 -9.11
C GLU A 29 -6.94 8.77 -8.23
N THR A 30 -6.05 7.95 -8.81
CA THR A 30 -5.35 6.90 -8.06
C THR A 30 -4.33 7.47 -7.07
N GLY A 31 -3.64 8.56 -7.43
CA GLY A 31 -2.70 9.25 -6.54
C GLY A 31 -3.39 9.95 -5.37
N GLU A 32 -4.55 10.56 -5.60
CA GLU A 32 -5.39 11.15 -4.55
C GLU A 32 -5.97 10.08 -3.62
N ALA A 33 -6.45 8.95 -4.16
CA ALA A 33 -6.92 7.82 -3.36
C ALA A 33 -5.80 7.22 -2.49
N PHE A 34 -4.58 7.10 -3.02
CA PHE A 34 -3.42 6.65 -2.25
C PHE A 34 -3.04 7.64 -1.15
N SER A 35 -3.02 8.95 -1.45
CA SER A 35 -2.76 9.99 -0.46
C SER A 35 -3.80 10.00 0.66
N ALA A 36 -5.08 9.81 0.32
CA ALA A 36 -6.16 9.70 1.30
C ALA A 36 -6.03 8.44 2.16
N MET A 37 -5.72 7.28 1.57
CA MET A 37 -5.45 6.05 2.32
C MET A 37 -4.24 6.21 3.25
N LEU A 38 -3.19 6.88 2.81
CA LEU A 38 -2.01 7.15 3.61
C LEU A 38 -2.31 8.12 4.76
N GLY A 39 -3.08 9.18 4.51
CA GLY A 39 -3.56 10.10 5.55
C GLY A 39 -4.42 9.39 6.60
N GLN A 40 -5.31 8.51 6.17
CA GLN A 40 -6.14 7.71 7.08
C GLN A 40 -5.30 6.71 7.88
N ALA A 41 -4.29 6.08 7.26
CA ALA A 41 -3.37 5.18 7.94
C ALA A 41 -2.53 5.93 9.00
N ALA A 42 -2.08 7.15 8.70
CA ALA A 42 -1.35 8.00 9.64
C ALA A 42 -2.25 8.40 10.83
N ALA A 43 -3.47 8.87 10.57
CA ALA A 43 -4.44 9.24 11.62
C ALA A 43 -4.76 8.03 12.52
N ASN A 44 -4.98 6.86 11.93
CA ASN A 44 -5.22 5.62 12.68
C ASN A 44 -4.00 5.20 13.51
N THR A 45 -2.78 5.44 13.01
CA THR A 45 -1.55 5.15 13.75
C THR A 45 -1.43 6.05 14.98
N VAL A 46 -1.70 7.34 14.84
CA VAL A 46 -1.70 8.29 15.97
C VAL A 46 -2.75 7.91 17.01
N ALA A 47 -3.95 7.52 16.58
CA ALA A 47 -5.00 7.06 17.49
C ALA A 47 -4.59 5.79 18.26
N LYS A 48 -3.95 4.83 17.57
CA LYS A 48 -3.42 3.60 18.18
C LYS A 48 -2.27 3.90 19.15
N LEU A 49 -1.41 4.87 18.86
CA LEU A 49 -0.30 5.27 19.74
C LEU A 49 -0.81 5.86 21.05
N ASN A 50 -1.77 6.79 20.97
CA ASN A 50 -2.43 7.36 22.16
C ASN A 50 -3.14 6.27 22.99
N HIS A 51 -3.80 5.32 22.33
CA HIS A 51 -4.43 4.20 23.01
C HIS A 51 -3.39 3.29 23.69
N ALA A 52 -2.29 2.99 22.99
CA ALA A 52 -1.19 2.19 23.52
C ALA A 52 -0.55 2.87 24.74
N GLU A 53 -0.32 4.19 24.73
CA GLU A 53 0.16 4.93 25.90
C GLU A 53 -0.79 4.78 27.09
N GLY A 54 -2.10 4.90 26.87
CA GLY A 54 -3.10 4.68 27.93
C GLY A 54 -3.10 3.26 28.48
N VAL A 55 -2.86 2.26 27.64
CA VAL A 55 -2.72 0.86 28.05
C VAL A 55 -1.38 0.61 28.74
N SER A 56 -0.28 1.22 28.30
CA SER A 56 1.04 1.12 28.92
C SER A 56 1.06 1.75 30.32
N ILE A 57 0.34 2.86 30.53
CA ILE A 57 0.14 3.44 31.86
C ILE A 57 -0.61 2.45 32.77
N LYS A 58 -1.58 1.70 32.24
CA LYS A 58 -2.28 0.64 32.97
C LYS A 58 -1.44 -0.63 33.17
N ALA A 59 -0.52 -0.95 32.26
CA ALA A 59 0.35 -2.13 32.34
C ALA A 59 1.51 -1.93 33.32
N LEU A 60 2.05 -0.71 33.44
CA LEU A 60 3.01 -0.32 34.48
C LEU A 60 2.46 -0.47 35.91
N GLN A 61 1.16 -0.71 36.04
CA GLN A 61 0.48 -1.06 37.29
C GLN A 61 0.72 -2.53 37.72
N GLY A 62 1.38 -3.37 36.90
CA GLY A 62 2.15 -4.54 37.38
C GLY A 62 1.73 -5.96 36.93
N ASP A 63 1.33 -6.17 35.66
CA ASP A 63 0.63 -7.42 35.24
C ASP A 63 1.34 -8.32 34.19
N ALA A 64 2.68 -8.31 34.03
CA ALA A 64 3.35 -9.11 32.97
C ALA A 64 4.45 -10.08 33.47
N GLU A 65 4.32 -11.37 33.10
CA GLU A 65 5.20 -12.49 33.49
C GLU A 65 6.46 -12.54 32.59
N THR A 66 7.63 -12.91 33.13
CA THR A 66 8.91 -12.96 32.39
C THR A 66 8.91 -13.87 31.15
N ARG A 67 7.96 -14.80 31.05
CA ARG A 67 7.72 -15.62 29.86
C ARG A 67 7.17 -14.82 28.69
N GLU A 68 6.32 -13.84 28.98
CA GLU A 68 5.70 -12.96 27.99
C GLU A 68 6.73 -12.05 27.33
N VAL A 69 7.76 -11.65 28.09
CA VAL A 69 8.90 -10.86 27.58
C VAL A 69 9.70 -11.66 26.54
N VAL A 70 9.94 -12.95 26.79
CA VAL A 70 10.71 -13.80 25.86
C VAL A 70 9.91 -14.06 24.58
N ASP A 71 8.61 -14.29 24.70
CA ASP A 71 7.74 -14.50 23.54
C ASP A 71 7.63 -13.23 22.67
N ALA A 72 7.54 -12.06 23.32
CA ALA A 72 7.57 -10.77 22.64
C ALA A 72 8.90 -10.53 21.90
N VAL A 73 10.03 -10.92 22.48
CA VAL A 73 11.34 -10.81 21.81
C VAL A 73 11.43 -11.74 20.60
N MET A 74 10.98 -12.98 20.71
CA MET A 74 10.97 -13.94 19.58
C MET A 74 10.07 -13.45 18.44
N SER A 75 8.90 -12.89 18.76
CA SER A 75 8.00 -12.29 17.78
C SER A 75 8.64 -11.06 17.10
N ALA A 76 9.37 -10.23 17.86
CA ALA A 76 10.09 -9.08 17.33
C ALA A 76 11.23 -9.49 16.38
N GLU A 77 11.96 -10.58 16.67
CA GLU A 77 13.00 -11.11 15.77
C GLU A 77 12.41 -11.56 14.43
N GLN A 78 11.23 -12.20 14.45
CA GLN A 78 10.56 -12.63 13.23
C GLN A 78 10.13 -11.44 12.36
N ALA A 79 9.61 -10.37 12.98
CA ALA A 79 9.27 -9.14 12.28
C ALA A 79 10.52 -8.42 11.73
N LEU A 80 11.62 -8.42 12.48
CA LEU A 80 12.89 -7.84 12.06
C LEU A 80 13.46 -8.56 10.83
N GLN A 81 13.40 -9.89 10.79
CA GLN A 81 13.84 -10.68 9.62
C GLN A 81 13.04 -10.32 8.36
N ALA A 82 11.71 -10.16 8.49
CA ALA A 82 10.87 -9.72 7.38
C ALA A 82 11.22 -8.29 6.93
N ALA A 83 11.47 -7.38 7.87
CA ALA A 83 11.87 -6.01 7.56
C ALA A 83 13.22 -5.95 6.81
N ILE A 84 14.18 -6.80 7.18
CA ILE A 84 15.48 -6.91 6.48
C ILE A 84 15.27 -7.39 5.04
N ALA A 85 14.41 -8.40 4.82
CA ALA A 85 14.13 -8.88 3.47
C ALA A 85 13.53 -7.79 2.56
N VAL A 86 12.64 -6.95 3.12
CA VAL A 86 12.08 -5.79 2.41
C VAL A 86 13.16 -4.74 2.14
N ARG A 87 14.03 -4.44 3.12
CA ARG A 87 15.16 -3.52 2.96
C ARG A 87 16.06 -3.94 1.80
N ASP A 88 16.43 -5.22 1.72
CA ASP A 88 17.30 -5.71 0.65
C ASP A 88 16.66 -5.61 -0.74
N LYS A 89 15.34 -5.83 -0.83
CA LYS A 89 14.59 -5.63 -2.08
C LYS A 89 14.56 -4.16 -2.52
N LEU A 90 14.37 -3.24 -1.58
CA LEU A 90 14.37 -1.80 -1.88
C LEU A 90 15.76 -1.29 -2.28
N VAL A 91 16.82 -1.77 -1.62
CA VAL A 91 18.19 -1.44 -2.02
C VAL A 91 18.49 -1.96 -3.42
N THR A 92 18.06 -3.18 -3.74
CA THR A 92 18.21 -3.74 -5.09
C THR A 92 17.46 -2.91 -6.14
N ALA A 93 16.20 -2.54 -5.87
CA ALA A 93 15.40 -1.71 -6.76
C ALA A 93 15.99 -0.31 -6.96
N TYR A 94 16.54 0.29 -5.90
CA TYR A 94 17.25 1.57 -6.00
C TYR A 94 18.50 1.47 -6.89
N LEU A 95 19.30 0.42 -6.70
CA LEU A 95 20.49 0.20 -7.52
C LEU A 95 20.13 -0.05 -8.99
N ASP A 96 19.05 -0.76 -9.26
CA ASP A 96 18.56 -1.02 -10.63
C ASP A 96 18.11 0.28 -11.32
N ILE A 97 17.29 1.10 -10.65
CA ILE A 97 16.89 2.43 -11.14
C ILE A 97 18.12 3.33 -11.36
N SER A 98 19.09 3.31 -10.44
CA SER A 98 20.30 4.13 -10.56
C SER A 98 21.20 3.73 -11.73
N ARG A 99 21.18 2.46 -12.14
CA ARG A 99 21.92 1.96 -13.32
C ARG A 99 21.20 2.25 -14.63
N MET A 100 19.88 2.44 -14.59
CA MET A 100 19.08 2.88 -15.74
C MET A 100 19.04 4.42 -15.87
N ALA A 101 19.32 5.15 -14.78
CA ALA A 101 19.46 6.61 -14.78
C ALA A 101 20.86 7.04 -15.26
N ILE A 102 21.12 6.82 -16.55
CA ILE A 102 21.90 7.65 -17.49
C ILE A 102 21.52 7.26 -18.92
#